data_AF-A0A2H4I9U2-F1
#
_entry.id   AF-A0A2H4I9U2-F1
#
_cell.length_a   1.000
_cell.length_b   1.000
_cell.length_c   1.000
_cell.angle_alpha   90.00
_cell.angle_beta   90.00
_cell.angle_gamma   90.00
#
_symmetry.space_group_name_H-M   'P 1'
#
loop_
_entity.id
_entity.type
_entity.pdbx_description
1 polymer ?
#
loop_
_entity_poly.entity_id
_entity_poly.type
_entity_poly.pdbx_seq_one_letter_code
_entity_poly.pdbx_strand_id
1 'polypeptide(L)'
;MDEVEFAYDLQLANDGKTLLYSPFANYAHANLDACQEMVQHPHSLLSLGDGGAHVGLITDSSSTTFMLTHWVKQQGLPLEWAVQKLTSLPAEMMGLKDRGVIKQGMKADLNIIDLDRLEICFPYVVSDLPAGGTRFTQDSDGYLATFLSGKCVVREGKPTGLLPGRLVRSHSLVGSNN
;
A
#
# COMPACT_ATOMS: atom_id res chain seq x y z
N MET A 1 9.91 34.63 2.09
CA MET A 1 10.10 33.76 0.93
C MET A 1 8.78 33.75 0.19
N ASP A 2 8.81 34.09 -1.09
CA ASP A 2 7.63 34.03 -1.97
C ASP A 2 7.24 32.56 -2.23
N GLU A 3 5.96 32.27 -2.50
CA GLU A 3 5.47 30.90 -2.73
C GLU A 3 6.10 30.31 -4.01
N VAL A 4 6.27 31.15 -5.04
CA VAL A 4 6.90 30.78 -6.31
C VAL A 4 8.40 30.52 -6.09
N GLU A 5 9.07 31.37 -5.32
CA GLU A 5 10.47 31.20 -4.93
C GLU A 5 10.69 29.87 -4.19
N PHE A 6 9.82 29.56 -3.22
CA PHE A 6 9.86 28.28 -2.50
C PHE A 6 9.65 27.06 -3.43
N ALA A 7 8.71 27.15 -4.37
CA ALA A 7 8.48 26.08 -5.34
C ALA A 7 9.70 25.85 -6.24
N TYR A 8 10.39 26.91 -6.67
CA TYR A 8 11.63 26.79 -7.44
C TYR A 8 12.76 26.19 -6.60
N ASP A 9 12.92 26.62 -5.35
CA ASP A 9 13.93 26.05 -4.44
C ASP A 9 13.73 24.54 -4.26
N LEU A 10 12.48 24.09 -4.07
CA LEU A 10 12.13 22.67 -3.98
C LEU A 10 12.46 21.90 -5.27
N GLN A 11 12.18 22.48 -6.44
CA GLN A 11 12.52 21.86 -7.71
C GLN A 11 14.03 21.76 -7.92
N LEU A 12 14.77 22.84 -7.64
CA LEU A 12 16.23 22.89 -7.77
C LEU A 12 16.93 21.92 -6.83
N ALA A 13 16.38 21.65 -5.65
CA ALA A 13 16.94 20.70 -4.68
C ALA A 13 17.05 19.25 -5.20
N ASN A 14 16.33 18.89 -6.26
CA ASN A 14 16.37 17.57 -6.89
C ASN A 14 16.54 17.67 -8.41
N ASP A 15 17.39 18.59 -8.89
CA ASP A 15 17.69 18.78 -10.31
C ASP A 15 16.44 18.90 -11.22
N GLY A 16 15.41 19.59 -10.73
CA GLY A 16 14.13 19.78 -11.42
C GLY A 16 13.18 18.57 -11.39
N LYS A 17 13.52 17.51 -10.64
CA LYS A 17 12.72 16.27 -10.55
C LYS A 17 11.78 16.21 -9.36
N THR A 18 11.82 17.20 -8.46
CA THR A 18 10.86 17.26 -7.34
C THR A 18 9.44 17.39 -7.87
N LEU A 19 8.59 16.47 -7.43
CA LEU A 19 7.17 16.51 -7.73
C LEU A 19 6.45 17.37 -6.71
N LEU A 20 5.80 18.43 -7.19
CA LEU A 20 4.88 19.22 -6.38
C LEU A 20 3.49 18.61 -6.52
N TYR A 21 3.06 17.91 -5.48
CA TYR A 21 1.81 17.15 -5.49
C TYR A 21 0.72 17.91 -4.76
N SER A 22 -0.44 18.06 -5.42
CA SER A 22 -1.67 18.54 -4.80
C SER A 22 -2.69 17.40 -4.83
N PRO A 23 -3.29 17.02 -3.70
CA PRO A 23 -4.35 16.02 -3.69
C PRO A 23 -5.51 16.43 -4.61
N PHE A 24 -5.93 15.50 -5.47
CA PHE A 24 -7.06 15.72 -6.39
C PHE A 24 -8.42 15.69 -5.68
N ALA A 25 -8.56 14.83 -4.67
CA ALA A 25 -9.82 14.58 -3.96
C ALA A 25 -9.58 14.50 -2.44
N ASN A 26 -10.69 14.60 -1.68
CA ASN A 26 -10.73 14.44 -0.22
C ASN A 26 -9.81 15.40 0.57
N TYR A 27 -9.51 16.58 0.03
CA TYR A 27 -8.62 17.58 0.63
C TYR A 27 -9.18 19.01 0.59
N ALA A 28 -10.49 19.16 0.46
CA ALA A 28 -11.16 20.47 0.34
C ALA A 28 -10.92 21.40 1.55
N HIS A 29 -10.62 20.84 2.72
CA HIS A 29 -10.32 21.57 3.95
C HIS A 29 -8.81 21.63 4.25
N ALA A 30 -7.95 21.33 3.27
CA ALA A 30 -6.50 21.23 3.42
C ALA A 30 -6.07 20.29 4.56
N ASN A 31 -6.85 19.25 4.81
CA ASN A 31 -6.58 18.22 5.80
C ASN A 31 -7.15 16.86 5.33
N LEU A 32 -6.90 15.80 6.10
CA LEU A 32 -7.36 14.44 5.81
C LEU A 32 -8.51 13.99 6.72
N ASP A 33 -9.23 14.90 7.37
CA ASP A 33 -10.28 14.55 8.34
C ASP A 33 -11.39 13.72 7.69
N ALA A 34 -11.81 14.09 6.49
CA ALA A 34 -12.79 13.33 5.71
C ALA A 34 -12.28 11.91 5.39
N CYS A 35 -10.99 11.77 5.06
CA CYS A 35 -10.36 10.45 4.86
C CYS A 35 -10.34 9.64 6.16
N GLN A 36 -10.04 10.30 7.28
CA GLN A 36 -10.01 9.68 8.60
C GLN A 36 -11.38 9.17 9.04
N GLU A 37 -12.45 9.93 8.77
CA GLU A 37 -13.83 9.50 9.00
C GLU A 37 -14.18 8.30 8.12
N MET A 38 -13.93 8.42 6.81
CA MET A 38 -14.23 7.34 5.85
C MET A 38 -13.50 6.05 6.19
N VAL A 39 -12.21 6.09 6.53
CA VAL A 39 -11.43 4.86 6.80
C VAL A 39 -11.87 4.15 8.08
N GLN A 40 -12.29 4.92 9.10
CA GLN A 40 -12.77 4.39 10.37
C GLN A 40 -14.22 3.90 10.31
N HIS A 41 -14.98 4.32 9.30
CA HIS A 41 -16.37 3.89 9.16
C HIS A 41 -16.48 2.35 9.09
N PRO A 42 -17.43 1.73 9.81
CA PRO A 42 -17.55 0.27 9.92
C PRO A 42 -17.84 -0.41 8.58
N HIS A 43 -18.45 0.31 7.64
CA HIS A 43 -18.78 -0.19 6.30
C HIS A 43 -17.76 0.19 5.22
N SER A 44 -16.62 0.76 5.61
CA SER A 44 -15.54 1.06 4.69
C SER A 44 -14.51 -0.06 4.66
N LEU A 45 -14.16 -0.49 3.45
CA LEU A 45 -13.11 -1.45 3.18
C LEU A 45 -11.96 -0.73 2.49
N LEU A 46 -10.74 -0.89 3.01
CA LEU A 46 -9.55 -0.55 2.25
C LEU A 46 -9.32 -1.69 1.25
N SER A 47 -9.76 -1.48 0.01
CA SER A 47 -9.77 -2.50 -1.04
C SER A 47 -9.44 -1.85 -2.39
N LEU A 48 -8.83 -2.64 -3.27
CA LEU A 48 -8.33 -2.33 -4.63
C LEU A 48 -7.72 -0.94 -4.84
N GLY A 49 -6.47 -0.89 -5.28
CA GLY A 49 -5.90 0.32 -5.89
C GLY A 49 -6.28 0.46 -7.36
N ASP A 50 -6.44 1.70 -7.83
CA ASP A 50 -6.68 2.06 -9.23
C ASP A 50 -5.39 2.50 -9.96
N GLY A 51 -4.24 2.45 -9.26
CA GLY A 51 -2.93 2.78 -9.83
C GLY A 51 -2.55 1.99 -11.10
N GLY A 52 -3.13 0.80 -11.33
CA GLY A 52 -2.89 0.01 -12.54
C GLY A 52 -3.59 0.53 -13.80
N ALA A 53 -4.73 1.24 -13.67
CA ALA A 53 -5.45 1.84 -14.79
C ALA A 53 -5.01 3.29 -15.07
N HIS A 54 -4.56 3.98 -14.02
CA HIS A 54 -4.15 5.39 -14.07
C HIS A 54 -2.67 5.56 -13.70
N VAL A 55 -1.81 4.73 -14.28
CA VAL A 55 -0.37 4.63 -13.94
C VAL A 55 0.40 5.95 -13.96
N GLY A 56 -0.03 6.96 -14.73
CA GLY A 56 0.62 8.28 -14.77
C GLY A 56 0.08 9.30 -13.75
N LEU A 57 -0.98 8.97 -13.00
CA LEU A 57 -1.70 9.89 -12.12
C LEU A 57 -1.83 9.37 -10.68
N ILE A 58 -1.90 8.04 -10.48
CA ILE A 58 -2.22 7.41 -9.20
C ILE A 58 -1.16 6.34 -8.87
N THR A 59 -0.67 6.33 -7.63
CA THR A 59 0.15 5.22 -7.07
C THR A 59 -0.46 4.71 -5.78
N ASP A 60 -1.23 3.63 -5.86
CA ASP A 60 -1.87 3.02 -4.68
C ASP A 60 -1.03 1.90 -4.05
N SER A 61 0.16 1.62 -4.59
CA SER A 61 1.08 0.62 -4.03
C SER A 61 1.47 0.94 -2.59
N SER A 62 1.50 2.23 -2.22
CA SER A 62 1.84 2.70 -0.89
C SER A 62 0.65 2.78 0.06
N SER A 63 -0.59 2.52 -0.38
CA SER A 63 -1.80 2.66 0.45
C SER A 63 -1.76 1.85 1.75
N THR A 64 -1.26 0.61 1.69
CA THR A 64 -1.13 -0.26 2.87
C THR A 64 -0.04 0.23 3.83
N THR A 65 1.08 0.71 3.30
CA THR A 65 2.12 1.35 4.09
C THR A 65 1.61 2.65 4.70
N PHE A 66 0.76 3.41 3.98
CA PHE A 66 0.23 4.70 4.43
C PHE A 66 -0.72 4.51 5.60
N MET A 67 -1.50 3.43 5.60
CA MET A 67 -2.28 3.01 6.75
C MET A 67 -1.42 2.84 8.00
N LEU A 68 -0.26 2.17 7.88
CA LEU A 68 0.61 1.92 9.01
C LEU A 68 1.45 3.14 9.41
N THR A 69 1.88 3.96 8.47
CA THR A 69 2.74 5.12 8.75
C THR A 69 1.92 6.34 9.17
N HIS A 70 0.92 6.74 8.38
CA HIS A 70 0.11 7.90 8.69
C HIS A 70 -0.92 7.58 9.78
N TRP A 71 -1.82 6.62 9.54
CA TRP A 71 -2.94 6.41 10.46
C TRP A 71 -2.53 5.79 11.80
N VAL A 72 -1.61 4.81 11.79
CA VAL A 72 -1.14 4.19 13.04
C VAL A 72 -0.03 5.02 13.70
N LYS A 73 1.13 5.23 13.04
CA LYS A 73 2.28 5.90 13.70
C LYS A 73 2.04 7.40 13.97
N GLN A 74 1.41 8.13 13.04
CA GLN A 74 1.25 9.59 13.18
C GLN A 74 -0.08 9.98 13.86
N GLN A 75 -1.20 9.36 13.47
CA GLN A 75 -2.53 9.70 14.00
C GLN A 75 -2.94 8.84 15.21
N GLY A 76 -2.16 7.82 15.56
CA GLY A 76 -2.37 7.01 16.77
C GLY A 76 -3.53 6.04 16.71
N LEU A 77 -4.00 5.65 15.51
CA LEU A 77 -5.01 4.60 15.39
C LEU A 77 -4.43 3.23 15.83
N PRO A 78 -5.24 2.33 16.41
CA PRO A 78 -4.75 1.05 16.92
C PRO A 78 -4.14 0.19 15.80
N LEU A 79 -2.97 -0.38 16.05
CA LEU A 79 -2.26 -1.21 15.08
C LEU A 79 -3.07 -2.46 14.71
N GLU A 80 -3.67 -3.12 15.70
CA GLU A 80 -4.50 -4.31 15.50
C GLU A 80 -5.72 -4.03 14.64
N TRP A 81 -6.31 -2.82 14.77
CA TRP A 81 -7.41 -2.37 13.92
C TRP A 81 -6.95 -2.18 12.48
N ALA A 82 -5.80 -1.54 12.27
CA ALA A 82 -5.23 -1.36 10.94
C ALA A 82 -4.88 -2.70 10.28
N VAL A 83 -4.28 -3.64 11.03
CA VAL A 83 -4.01 -5.01 10.58
C VAL A 83 -5.31 -5.70 10.20
N GLN A 84 -6.37 -5.63 11.02
CA GLN A 84 -7.67 -6.21 10.69
C GLN A 84 -8.25 -5.63 9.39
N LYS A 85 -8.21 -4.30 9.21
CA LYS A 85 -8.64 -3.59 8.00
C LYS A 85 -7.88 -4.02 6.75
N LEU A 86 -6.61 -4.43 6.90
CA LEU A 86 -5.73 -4.87 5.82
C LEU A 86 -5.76 -6.38 5.55
N THR A 87 -6.24 -7.21 6.49
CA THR A 87 -6.14 -8.68 6.40
C THR A 87 -7.48 -9.40 6.51
N SER A 88 -8.02 -9.56 7.72
CA SER A 88 -9.15 -10.46 7.97
C SER A 88 -10.46 -9.90 7.46
N LEU A 89 -10.67 -8.59 7.57
CA LEU A 89 -11.88 -7.94 7.08
C LEU A 89 -12.04 -8.07 5.56
N PRO A 90 -11.05 -7.71 4.71
CA PRO A 90 -11.18 -7.92 3.27
C PRO A 90 -11.23 -9.41 2.89
N ALA A 91 -10.54 -10.30 3.63
CA ALA A 91 -10.64 -11.74 3.41
C ALA A 91 -12.06 -12.26 3.65
N GLU A 92 -12.71 -11.85 4.75
CA GLU A 92 -14.09 -12.21 5.08
C GLU A 92 -15.08 -11.70 4.02
N MET A 93 -14.96 -10.43 3.63
CA MET A 93 -15.83 -9.79 2.64
C MET A 93 -15.72 -10.42 1.25
N MET A 94 -14.53 -10.91 0.89
CA MET A 94 -14.30 -11.64 -0.36
C MET A 94 -14.59 -13.16 -0.24
N GLY A 95 -14.93 -13.66 0.94
CA GLY A 95 -15.17 -15.07 1.19
C GLY A 95 -13.91 -15.96 1.19
N LEU A 96 -12.72 -15.37 1.39
CA LEU A 96 -11.45 -16.08 1.48
C LEU A 96 -11.30 -16.76 2.85
N LYS A 97 -11.59 -18.06 2.91
CA LYS A 97 -11.62 -18.83 4.18
C LYS A 97 -10.26 -19.38 4.62
N ASP A 98 -9.24 -19.29 3.77
CA ASP A 98 -7.93 -19.91 3.95
C ASP A 98 -6.82 -18.91 4.34
N ARG A 99 -7.13 -17.62 4.55
CA ARG A 99 -6.14 -16.56 4.82
C ARG A 99 -6.74 -15.37 5.57
N GLY A 100 -5.91 -14.35 5.81
CA GLY A 100 -6.30 -13.10 6.48
C GLY A 100 -6.11 -13.13 8.00
N VAL A 101 -5.85 -14.31 8.59
CA VAL A 101 -5.54 -14.49 10.01
C VAL A 101 -4.37 -15.43 10.21
N ILE A 102 -3.58 -15.22 11.26
CA ILE A 102 -2.49 -16.11 11.65
C ILE A 102 -3.07 -17.21 12.54
N LYS A 103 -3.31 -18.38 11.96
CA LYS A 103 -3.84 -19.56 12.65
C LYS A 103 -3.37 -20.83 11.95
N GLN A 104 -3.19 -21.92 12.71
CA GLN A 104 -2.87 -23.23 12.14
C GLN A 104 -3.92 -23.63 11.08
N GLY A 105 -3.43 -24.16 9.95
CA GLY A 105 -4.28 -24.55 8.81
C GLY A 105 -4.59 -23.42 7.82
N MET A 106 -4.25 -22.16 8.15
CA MET A 106 -4.31 -21.04 7.20
C MET A 106 -3.07 -21.00 6.31
N LYS A 107 -3.20 -20.37 5.15
CA LYS A 107 -2.07 -20.07 4.28
C LYS A 107 -1.06 -19.19 5.00
N ALA A 108 0.22 -19.51 4.82
CA ALA A 108 1.34 -18.72 5.30
C ALA A 108 1.58 -17.50 4.38
N ASP A 109 0.58 -16.62 4.31
CA ASP A 109 0.63 -15.31 3.66
C ASP A 109 0.93 -14.29 4.78
N LEU A 110 2.19 -13.87 4.92
CA LEU A 110 2.69 -13.14 6.08
C LEU A 110 3.56 -11.95 5.67
N ASN A 111 3.51 -10.86 6.45
CA ASN A 111 4.48 -9.77 6.37
C ASN A 111 5.22 -9.64 7.71
N ILE A 112 6.54 -9.50 7.64
CA ILE A 112 7.40 -9.14 8.77
C ILE A 112 7.83 -7.70 8.54
N ILE A 113 7.43 -6.83 9.46
CA ILE A 113 7.57 -5.37 9.33
C ILE A 113 8.32 -4.86 10.55
N ASP A 114 9.38 -4.09 10.30
CA ASP A 114 10.00 -3.23 11.30
C ASP A 114 9.19 -1.93 11.35
N LEU A 115 8.28 -1.83 12.32
CA LEU A 115 7.33 -0.72 12.39
C LEU A 115 8.03 0.61 12.65
N ASP A 116 9.13 0.62 13.42
CA ASP A 116 9.88 1.82 13.73
C ASP A 116 10.53 2.39 12.47
N ARG A 117 11.12 1.51 11.64
CA ARG A 117 11.73 1.87 10.36
C ARG A 117 10.76 1.97 9.19
N LEU A 118 9.48 1.63 9.38
CA LEU A 118 8.50 1.68 8.30
C LEU A 118 8.26 3.14 7.87
N GLU A 119 8.50 3.41 6.59
CA GLU A 119 8.30 4.72 5.97
C GLU A 119 7.88 4.60 4.50
N ILE A 120 7.30 5.67 3.98
CA ILE A 120 6.98 5.83 2.56
C ILE A 120 7.94 6.85 1.99
N CYS A 121 8.64 6.49 0.91
CA CYS A 121 9.59 7.38 0.25
C CYS A 121 8.85 8.43 -0.60
N PHE A 122 9.54 9.48 -1.02
CA PHE A 122 8.97 10.42 -2.00
C PHE A 122 8.64 9.69 -3.32
N PRO A 123 7.51 10.02 -3.96
CA PRO A 123 7.17 9.42 -5.23
C PRO A 123 8.07 9.94 -6.35
N TYR A 124 8.15 9.20 -7.44
CA TYR A 124 8.92 9.54 -8.62
C TYR A 124 8.31 8.96 -9.90
N VAL A 125 8.71 9.50 -11.04
CA VAL A 125 8.27 9.03 -12.36
C VAL A 125 9.34 8.15 -13.00
N VAL A 126 8.93 7.01 -13.52
CA VAL A 126 9.78 6.11 -14.33
C VAL A 126 9.21 5.92 -15.72
N SER A 127 10.07 5.65 -16.70
CA SER A 127 9.71 5.43 -18.12
C SER A 127 10.05 4.00 -18.55
N ASP A 128 9.43 3.01 -17.91
CA ASP A 128 9.74 1.58 -18.07
C ASP A 128 8.58 0.76 -18.67
N LEU A 129 7.49 1.41 -19.09
CA LEU A 129 6.37 0.74 -19.75
C LEU A 129 6.63 0.52 -21.26
N PRO A 130 5.91 -0.41 -21.91
CA PRO A 130 5.99 -0.61 -23.35
C PRO A 130 5.84 0.70 -24.14
N ALA A 131 6.58 0.81 -25.25
CA ALA A 131 6.68 2.01 -26.07
C ALA A 131 7.20 3.27 -25.33
N GLY A 132 7.87 3.10 -24.17
CA GLY A 132 8.44 4.20 -23.41
C GLY A 132 7.42 4.96 -22.55
N GLY A 133 6.28 4.34 -22.26
CA GLY A 133 5.27 4.93 -21.38
C GLY A 133 5.81 5.20 -19.97
N THR A 134 5.24 6.21 -19.33
CA THR A 134 5.61 6.62 -17.97
C THR A 134 4.64 6.06 -16.93
N ARG A 135 5.15 5.83 -15.72
CA ARG A 135 4.33 5.58 -14.54
C ARG A 135 4.87 6.31 -13.32
N PHE A 136 3.93 6.67 -12.46
CA PHE A 136 4.14 7.18 -11.12
C PHE A 136 4.36 6.01 -10.18
N THR A 137 5.40 6.08 -9.36
CA THR A 137 5.70 5.01 -8.42
C THR A 137 6.28 5.58 -7.14
N GLN A 138 6.27 4.76 -6.09
CA GLN A 138 6.67 5.16 -4.77
C GLN A 138 7.17 3.94 -4.01
N ASP A 139 8.38 4.05 -3.48
CA ASP A 139 9.02 3.00 -2.69
C ASP A 139 8.64 3.11 -1.21
N SER A 140 8.92 2.05 -0.47
CA SER A 140 8.77 2.00 0.98
C SER A 140 9.89 1.19 1.62
N ASP A 141 10.22 1.55 2.85
CA ASP A 141 11.21 0.87 3.67
C ASP A 141 10.56 0.24 4.91
N GLY A 142 11.29 -0.64 5.60
CA GLY A 142 10.84 -1.30 6.83
C GLY A 142 10.17 -2.68 6.64
N TYR A 143 9.92 -3.11 5.41
CA TYR A 143 9.51 -4.50 5.13
C TYR A 143 10.72 -5.44 5.19
N LEU A 144 10.80 -6.25 6.26
CA LEU A 144 11.89 -7.21 6.46
C LEU A 144 11.70 -8.46 5.60
N ALA A 145 10.47 -8.97 5.50
CA ALA A 145 10.15 -10.09 4.63
C ALA A 145 8.65 -10.17 4.33
N THR A 146 8.32 -10.60 3.11
CA THR A 146 6.95 -10.96 2.72
C THR A 146 6.92 -12.42 2.28
N PHE A 147 5.96 -13.17 2.78
CA PHE A 147 5.73 -14.56 2.45
C PHE A 147 4.39 -14.71 1.75
N LEU A 148 4.38 -15.49 0.67
CA LEU A 148 3.18 -15.90 -0.02
C LEU A 148 3.15 -17.42 -0.09
N SER A 149 2.15 -18.02 0.55
CA SER A 149 1.97 -19.47 0.67
C SER A 149 3.24 -20.16 1.21
N GLY A 150 3.87 -19.53 2.21
CA GLY A 150 5.07 -20.04 2.89
C GLY A 150 6.38 -19.83 2.14
N LYS A 151 6.38 -19.18 0.97
CA LYS A 151 7.60 -18.84 0.22
C LYS A 151 7.92 -17.35 0.40
N CYS A 152 9.16 -17.04 0.75
CA CYS A 152 9.65 -15.66 0.87
C CYS A 152 9.75 -15.01 -0.52
N VAL A 153 8.87 -14.06 -0.82
CA VAL A 153 8.78 -13.37 -2.11
C VAL A 153 9.50 -12.02 -2.10
N VAL A 154 9.64 -11.41 -0.92
CA VAL A 154 10.44 -10.20 -0.68
C VAL A 154 11.28 -10.44 0.56
N ARG A 155 12.55 -10.02 0.53
CA ARG A 155 13.45 -10.02 1.67
C ARG A 155 14.23 -8.71 1.69
N GLU A 156 14.21 -8.01 2.83
CA GLU A 156 14.90 -6.73 3.03
C GLU A 156 14.59 -5.73 1.91
N GLY A 157 13.29 -5.53 1.65
CA GLY A 157 12.79 -4.65 0.58
C GLY A 157 12.99 -5.16 -0.87
N LYS A 158 13.70 -6.28 -1.08
CA LYS A 158 14.04 -6.77 -2.43
C LYS A 158 13.22 -7.99 -2.84
N PRO A 159 12.63 -8.01 -4.06
CA PRO A 159 12.00 -9.21 -4.60
C PRO A 159 12.99 -10.38 -4.73
N THR A 160 12.54 -11.58 -4.38
CA THR A 160 13.35 -12.81 -4.49
C THR A 160 13.23 -13.48 -5.87
N GLY A 161 12.31 -12.99 -6.72
CA GLY A 161 11.96 -13.60 -8.00
C GLY A 161 10.98 -14.78 -7.89
N LEU A 162 10.64 -15.23 -6.68
CA LEU A 162 9.61 -16.26 -6.50
C LEU A 162 8.21 -15.69 -6.75
N LEU A 163 7.46 -16.34 -7.64
CA LEU A 163 6.09 -15.97 -8.00
C LEU A 163 5.10 -17.12 -7.68
N PRO A 164 4.89 -17.47 -6.39
CA PRO A 164 4.04 -18.58 -5.98
C PRO A 164 2.53 -18.25 -6.04
N GLY A 165 2.17 -17.03 -6.46
CA GLY A 165 0.78 -16.60 -6.62
C GLY A 165 0.00 -17.51 -7.56
N ARG A 166 -1.28 -17.71 -7.25
CA ARG A 166 -2.21 -18.54 -8.02
C ARG A 166 -3.52 -17.81 -8.18
N LEU A 167 -4.21 -18.10 -9.28
CA LEU A 167 -5.56 -17.64 -9.52
C LEU A 167 -6.49 -18.15 -8.40
N VAL A 168 -7.16 -17.21 -7.72
CA VAL A 168 -8.19 -17.53 -6.73
C VAL A 168 -9.50 -17.75 -7.46
N ARG A 169 -10.12 -18.91 -7.25
CA ARG A 169 -11.39 -19.28 -7.90
C ARG A 169 -12.49 -19.42 -6.86
N SER A 170 -13.72 -19.06 -7.21
CA SER A 170 -14.87 -19.16 -6.29
C SER A 170 -15.04 -20.55 -5.67
N HIS A 171 -14.82 -21.63 -6.42
CA HIS A 171 -14.88 -23.00 -5.90
C HIS A 171 -13.70 -23.36 -4.97
N SER A 172 -12.56 -22.66 -5.06
CA SER A 172 -11.43 -22.84 -4.13
C SER A 172 -11.63 -22.14 -2.79
N LEU A 173 -12.66 -21.29 -2.68
CA LEU A 173 -13.08 -20.64 -1.43
C LEU A 173 -13.92 -21.55 -0.54
N VAL A 174 -14.41 -22.65 -1.12
CA VAL A 174 -15.00 -23.78 -0.41
C VAL A 174 -13.86 -24.77 -0.21
N GLY A 175 -13.38 -24.90 1.03
CA GLY A 175 -12.17 -25.66 1.38
C GLY A 175 -12.06 -26.98 0.62
N SER A 176 -11.22 -27.00 -0.41
CA SER A 176 -10.78 -28.21 -1.08
C SER A 176 -9.43 -28.56 -0.49
N ASN A 177 -9.44 -29.59 0.37
CA ASN A 177 -8.23 -30.32 0.73
C ASN A 177 -7.60 -30.83 -0.57
N ASN A 178 -6.43 -30.31 -0.91
CA ASN A 178 -5.48 -30.99 -1.78
C ASN A 178 -4.12 -30.96 -1.10
#